data_AF-A0A173DRP5-F1
#
_entry.id   AF-A0A173DRP5-F1
#
_cell.length_a   1.000
_cell.length_b   1.000
_cell.length_c   1.000
_cell.angle_alpha   90.00
_cell.angle_beta   90.00
_cell.angle_gamma   90.00
#
_symmetry.space_group_name_H-M   'P 1'
#
loop_
_entity.id
_entity.type
_entity.pdbx_description
1 polymer ?
#
loop_
_entity_poly.entity_id
_entity_poly.type
_entity_poly.pdbx_seq_one_letter_code
_entity_poly.pdbx_strand_id
1 'polypeptide(L)'
;YAYALGADYLEQDIVLTKDNIPVIMHDPEIDTTTNVAQLFPNRARENGRYYATDFTLTELKSLSLSERFDPENKKPIYPNRFPLNEYNFKIPTLEEEIKFIQGLNKSTGRNVGIYPEIK
;
A
#
# COMPACT_ATOMS: atom_id res chain seq x y z
N TYR A 1 4.43 -12.56 -4.96
CA TYR A 1 4.17 -13.98 -4.62
C TYR A 1 2.99 -14.54 -5.41
N ALA A 2 1.81 -13.91 -5.37
CA ALA A 2 0.60 -14.36 -6.10
C ALA A 2 0.83 -14.67 -7.60
N TYR A 3 1.59 -13.84 -8.31
CA TYR A 3 1.98 -14.12 -9.69
C TYR A 3 2.57 -15.52 -9.86
N ALA A 4 3.60 -15.86 -9.06
CA ALA A 4 4.29 -17.15 -9.14
C ALA A 4 3.40 -18.34 -8.75
N LEU A 5 2.38 -18.11 -7.92
CA LEU A 5 1.40 -19.13 -7.56
C LEU A 5 0.38 -19.44 -8.65
N GLY A 6 0.37 -18.68 -9.75
CA GLY A 6 -0.52 -18.98 -10.89
C GLY A 6 -1.74 -18.09 -11.00
N ALA A 7 -1.84 -16.98 -10.27
CA ALA A 7 -2.95 -16.05 -10.41
C ALA A 7 -3.05 -15.50 -11.85
N ASP A 8 -4.27 -15.45 -12.40
CA ASP A 8 -4.56 -14.89 -13.74
C ASP A 8 -4.65 -13.36 -13.73
N TYR A 9 -5.03 -12.80 -12.58
CA TYR A 9 -5.11 -11.36 -12.33
C TYR A 9 -4.48 -11.02 -10.99
N LEU A 10 -3.87 -9.84 -10.90
CA LEU A 10 -3.44 -9.22 -9.65
C LEU A 10 -4.31 -7.99 -9.41
N GLU A 11 -4.86 -7.88 -8.20
CA GLU A 11 -5.80 -6.84 -7.81
C GLU A 11 -5.08 -5.58 -7.31
N GLN A 12 -5.68 -4.41 -7.54
CA GLN A 12 -5.18 -3.11 -7.12
C GLN A 12 -6.30 -2.25 -6.54
N ASP A 13 -6.21 -1.91 -5.26
CA ASP A 13 -7.03 -0.87 -4.65
C ASP A 13 -6.38 0.51 -4.87
N ILE A 14 -7.06 1.42 -5.56
CA ILE A 14 -6.48 2.69 -5.98
C ILE A 14 -7.06 3.86 -5.17
N VAL A 15 -6.16 4.63 -4.55
CA VAL A 15 -6.44 5.94 -3.95
C VAL A 15 -5.50 7.00 -4.54
N LEU A 16 -5.85 8.28 -4.40
CA LEU A 16 -5.03 9.40 -4.87
C LEU A 16 -4.20 10.02 -3.74
N THR A 17 -2.99 10.44 -4.09
CA THR A 17 -2.18 11.35 -3.26
C THR A 17 -2.66 12.80 -3.41
N LYS A 18 -2.16 13.69 -2.55
CA LYS A 18 -2.39 15.14 -2.61
C LYS A 18 -1.98 15.76 -3.95
N ASP A 19 -0.92 15.23 -4.55
CA ASP A 19 -0.36 15.64 -5.84
C ASP A 19 -0.95 14.83 -7.03
N ASN A 20 -2.13 14.22 -6.85
CA ASN A 20 -2.93 13.51 -7.86
C ASN A 20 -2.23 12.31 -8.50
N ILE A 21 -1.41 11.59 -7.74
CA ILE A 21 -0.75 10.38 -8.20
C ILE A 21 -1.52 9.17 -7.66
N PRO A 22 -1.95 8.23 -8.52
CA PRO A 22 -2.59 6.99 -8.06
C PRO A 22 -1.60 6.08 -7.34
N VAL A 23 -1.93 5.67 -6.12
CA VAL A 23 -1.17 4.74 -5.29
C VAL A 23 -2.03 3.57 -4.85
N ILE A 24 -1.36 2.47 -4.51
CA ILE A 24 -2.01 1.20 -4.20
C ILE A 24 -2.19 1.08 -2.68
N MET A 25 -3.41 1.27 -2.21
CA MET A 25 -3.80 1.18 -0.80
C MET A 25 -5.26 0.73 -0.69
N HIS A 26 -5.53 -0.25 0.17
CA HIS A 26 -6.88 -0.78 0.39
C HIS A 26 -7.87 0.26 0.95
N ASP A 27 -7.41 1.11 1.86
CA ASP A 27 -8.23 2.16 2.46
C ASP A 27 -7.64 3.54 2.16
N PRO A 28 -8.49 4.59 2.08
CA PRO A 28 -8.02 5.97 2.08
C PRO A 28 -7.19 6.31 3.32
N GLU A 29 -7.51 5.70 4.47
CA GLU A 29 -6.75 5.83 5.71
C GLU A 29 -5.50 4.96 5.73
N ILE A 30 -4.37 5.54 6.15
CA ILE A 30 -3.05 4.90 6.09
C ILE A 30 -2.42 4.64 7.47
N ASP A 31 -3.15 4.89 8.56
CA ASP A 31 -2.67 4.86 9.95
C ASP A 31 -2.67 3.49 10.62
N THR A 32 -3.21 2.47 9.95
CA THR A 32 -3.25 1.07 10.46
C THR A 32 -2.35 0.12 9.69
N THR A 33 -1.70 0.60 8.63
CA THR A 33 -0.83 -0.17 7.72
C THR A 33 0.49 0.55 7.43
N THR A 34 0.73 1.70 8.08
CA THR A 34 1.98 2.45 7.95
C THR A 34 2.41 3.07 9.28
N ASN A 35 3.63 3.60 9.33
CA ASN A 35 4.15 4.39 10.44
C ASN A 35 3.84 5.91 10.35
N VAL A 36 2.82 6.33 9.59
CA VAL A 36 2.48 7.74 9.38
C VAL A 36 2.34 8.55 10.67
N ALA A 37 1.71 7.99 11.72
CA ALA A 37 1.50 8.68 12.98
C ALA A 37 2.82 8.97 13.74
N GLN A 38 3.88 8.21 13.46
CA GLN A 38 5.20 8.45 14.02
C GLN A 38 5.94 9.54 13.25
N LEU A 39 5.88 9.52 11.91
CA LEU A 39 6.62 10.46 11.06
C LEU A 39 5.94 11.81 10.90
N PHE A 40 4.60 11.85 10.97
CA PHE A 40 3.79 13.04 10.74
C PHE A 40 2.73 13.25 11.84
N PRO A 41 3.07 13.26 13.14
CA PRO A 41 2.11 13.20 14.25
C PRO A 41 1.04 14.31 14.27
N ASN A 42 1.32 15.44 13.62
CA ASN A 42 0.43 16.62 13.59
C ASN A 42 -0.38 16.73 12.29
N ARG A 43 -0.47 15.65 11.50
CA ARG A 43 -1.13 15.63 10.18
C ARG A 43 -2.41 14.80 10.13
N ALA A 44 -2.88 14.32 11.28
CA ALA A 44 -4.21 13.73 11.38
C ALA A 44 -5.29 14.79 11.14
N ARG A 45 -6.42 14.37 10.56
CA ARG A 45 -7.65 15.18 10.52
C ARG A 45 -8.31 15.24 11.89
N GLU A 46 -9.38 16.02 12.02
CA GLU A 46 -10.13 16.20 13.28
C GLU A 46 -10.62 14.88 13.90
N ASN A 47 -10.85 13.86 13.07
CA ASN A 47 -11.24 12.52 13.52
C ASN A 47 -10.06 11.65 14.00
N GLY A 48 -8.83 12.19 14.04
CA GLY A 48 -7.63 11.49 14.46
C GLY A 48 -7.03 10.54 13.40
N ARG A 49 -7.56 10.53 12.18
CA ARG A 49 -7.13 9.62 11.09
C ARG A 49 -6.23 10.33 10.08
N TYR A 50 -5.45 9.54 9.35
CA TYR A 50 -4.49 10.00 8.35
C TYR A 50 -4.92 9.51 6.97
N TYR A 51 -5.17 10.42 6.04
CA TYR A 51 -5.67 10.09 4.70
C TYR A 51 -4.57 10.23 3.64
N ALA A 52 -4.44 9.27 2.73
CA ALA A 52 -3.46 9.32 1.64
C ALA A 52 -3.56 10.62 0.80
N THR A 53 -4.78 11.14 0.61
CA THR A 53 -5.06 12.38 -0.13
C THR A 53 -4.50 13.65 0.53
N ASP A 54 -4.07 13.58 1.79
CA ASP A 54 -3.46 14.71 2.50
C ASP A 54 -1.94 14.76 2.34
N PHE A 55 -1.31 13.74 1.75
CA PHE A 55 0.14 13.59 1.59
C PHE A 55 0.57 13.54 0.13
N THR A 56 1.71 14.14 -0.19
CA THR A 56 2.36 14.00 -1.50
C THR A 56 2.91 12.60 -1.69
N LEU A 57 3.16 12.18 -2.94
CA LEU A 57 3.81 10.91 -3.20
C LEU A 57 5.16 10.80 -2.49
N THR A 58 5.95 11.88 -2.47
CA THR A 58 7.24 11.89 -1.77
C THR A 58 7.10 11.62 -0.28
N GLU A 59 6.11 12.22 0.39
CA GLU A 59 5.81 11.94 1.79
C GLU A 59 5.38 10.47 1.98
N LEU A 60 4.47 9.95 1.14
CA LEU A 60 4.03 8.56 1.22
C LEU A 60 5.16 7.55 0.99
N LYS A 61 6.08 7.82 0.07
CA LYS A 61 7.26 6.98 -0.18
C LYS A 61 8.26 6.96 0.98
N SER A 62 8.23 7.96 1.86
CA SER A 62 9.04 7.96 3.08
C SER A 62 8.52 6.97 4.13
N LEU A 63 7.21 6.68 4.12
CA LEU A 63 6.56 5.79 5.09
C LEU A 63 7.06 4.36 4.93
N SER A 64 7.01 3.62 6.04
CA SER A 64 7.19 2.17 6.05
C SER A 64 5.82 1.52 6.12
N LEU A 65 5.55 0.60 5.19
CA LEU A 65 4.32 -0.19 5.12
C LEU A 65 4.50 -1.46 5.95
N SER A 66 3.47 -1.80 6.73
CA SER A 66 3.41 -3.00 7.57
C SER A 66 2.12 -3.78 7.29
N GLU A 67 2.07 -5.04 7.73
CA GLU A 67 0.78 -5.73 7.91
C GLU A 67 -0.13 -4.88 8.83
N ARG A 68 -1.44 -5.11 8.72
CA ARG A 68 -2.42 -4.36 9.51
C ARG A 68 -2.23 -4.59 11.00
N PHE A 69 -2.21 -3.49 11.76
CA PHE A 69 -2.11 -3.50 13.22
C PHE A 69 -3.21 -2.69 13.89
N ASP A 70 -3.44 -3.00 15.15
CA ASP A 70 -4.30 -2.23 16.05
C ASP A 70 -3.55 -0.95 16.49
N PRO A 71 -4.08 0.25 16.18
CA PRO A 71 -3.37 1.50 16.47
C PRO A 71 -3.24 1.82 17.96
N GLU A 72 -4.05 1.24 18.84
CA GLU A 72 -4.01 1.48 20.29
C GLU A 72 -2.92 0.64 20.96
N ASN A 73 -2.90 -0.67 20.69
CA ASN A 73 -1.98 -1.60 21.36
C ASN A 73 -0.78 -2.03 20.49
N LYS A 74 -0.72 -1.58 19.23
CA LYS A 74 0.35 -1.85 18.25
C LYS A 74 0.57 -3.33 17.91
N LYS A 75 -0.41 -4.20 18.17
CA LYS A 75 -0.34 -5.63 17.84
C LYS A 75 -0.87 -5.89 16.43
N PRO A 76 -0.36 -6.93 15.74
CA PRO A 76 -0.91 -7.35 14.44
C PRO A 76 -2.37 -7.81 14.60
N ILE A 77 -3.23 -7.43 13.66
CA ILE A 77 -4.61 -7.92 13.60
C ILE A 77 -4.63 -9.41 13.22
N TYR A 78 -3.66 -9.84 12.40
CA TYR A 78 -3.52 -11.23 11.95
C TYR A 78 -2.16 -11.79 12.37
N PRO A 79 -2.03 -12.35 13.59
CA PRO A 79 -0.73 -12.73 14.16
C PRO A 79 0.00 -13.86 13.41
N ASN A 80 -0.71 -14.63 12.58
CA ASN A 80 -0.15 -15.73 11.79
C ASN A 80 0.22 -15.31 10.35
N ARG A 81 0.11 -14.02 10.00
CA ARG A 81 0.52 -13.47 8.70
C ARG A 81 1.96 -12.92 8.77
N PHE A 82 2.33 -12.10 7.78
CA PHE A 82 3.67 -11.55 7.66
C PHE A 82 4.06 -10.72 8.91
N PRO A 83 5.30 -10.83 9.42
CA PRO A 83 5.75 -10.09 10.59
C PRO A 83 5.66 -8.56 10.43
N LEU A 84 5.25 -7.86 11.49
CA LEU A 84 4.84 -6.45 11.41
C LEU A 84 5.98 -5.47 11.07
N ASN A 85 7.13 -5.58 11.76
CA ASN A 85 8.17 -4.55 11.78
C ASN A 85 9.56 -5.04 11.31
N GLU A 86 9.63 -6.20 10.67
CA GLU A 86 10.91 -6.79 10.28
C GLU A 86 11.45 -6.25 8.94
N TYR A 87 10.58 -5.64 8.12
CA TYR A 87 10.89 -5.26 6.74
C TYR A 87 10.40 -3.85 6.43
N ASN A 88 11.04 -3.20 5.46
CA ASN A 88 10.73 -1.84 5.03
C ASN A 88 10.06 -1.84 3.66
N PHE A 89 8.79 -2.20 3.62
CA PHE A 89 7.99 -2.10 2.40
C PHE A 89 7.55 -0.66 2.16
N LYS A 90 7.33 -0.32 0.89
CA LYS A 90 6.90 1.02 0.45
C LYS A 90 5.58 0.91 -0.30
N ILE A 91 4.76 1.95 -0.19
CA ILE A 91 3.54 2.12 -0.97
C ILE A 91 3.93 2.25 -2.45
N PRO A 92 3.48 1.37 -3.36
CA PRO A 92 3.73 1.52 -4.79
C PRO A 92 2.74 2.50 -5.44
N THR A 93 3.15 3.13 -6.54
CA THR A 93 2.21 3.79 -7.45
C THR A 93 1.55 2.75 -8.35
N LEU A 94 0.39 3.10 -8.91
CA LEU A 94 -0.25 2.25 -9.93
C LEU A 94 0.67 2.02 -11.14
N GLU A 95 1.41 3.06 -11.55
CA GLU A 95 2.35 2.95 -12.68
C GLU A 95 3.49 1.95 -12.38
N GLU A 96 4.05 1.98 -11.17
CA GLU A 96 5.09 1.05 -10.75
C GLU A 96 4.60 -0.40 -10.75
N GLU A 97 3.38 -0.64 -10.25
CA GLU A 97 2.80 -1.99 -10.23
C GLU A 97 2.48 -2.50 -11.63
N ILE A 98 1.93 -1.66 -12.51
CA ILE A 98 1.71 -2.03 -13.93
C ILE A 98 3.04 -2.38 -14.60
N LYS A 99 4.09 -1.57 -14.43
CA LYS A 99 5.43 -1.86 -14.97
C LYS A 99 6.01 -3.16 -14.41
N PHE A 100 5.81 -3.42 -13.12
CA PHE A 100 6.23 -4.65 -12.47
C PHE A 100 5.55 -5.88 -13.10
N ILE A 101 4.22 -5.85 -13.26
CA ILE A 101 3.45 -6.95 -13.86
C ILE A 101 3.84 -7.17 -15.32
N GLN A 102 3.98 -6.09 -16.11
CA GLN A 102 4.44 -6.19 -17.50
C GLN A 102 5.86 -6.74 -17.60
N GLY A 103 6.75 -6.36 -16.68
CA GLY A 103 8.10 -6.92 -16.59
C GLY A 103 8.11 -8.41 -16.28
N LEU A 104 7.23 -8.86 -15.37
CA LEU A 104 7.03 -10.28 -15.08
C LEU A 104 6.46 -11.03 -16.29
N ASN A 105 5.45 -10.48 -16.96
CA ASN A 105 4.87 -11.07 -18.17
C ASN A 105 5.96 -11.28 -19.23
N LYS A 106 6.78 -10.25 -19.50
CA LYS A 106 7.90 -10.35 -20.44
C LYS A 106 8.94 -11.40 -20.05
N SER A 107 9.34 -11.45 -18.79
CA SER A 107 10.43 -12.32 -18.33
C SER A 107 10.02 -13.78 -18.13
N THR A 108 8.74 -14.05 -17.91
CA THR A 108 8.22 -15.40 -17.65
C THR A 108 7.40 -15.99 -18.80
N GLY A 109 7.08 -15.18 -19.82
CA GLY A 109 6.25 -15.60 -20.95
C GLY A 109 4.76 -15.76 -20.63
N ARG A 110 4.33 -15.40 -19.42
CA ARG A 110 2.91 -15.37 -19.05
C ARG A 110 2.27 -14.03 -19.44
N ASN A 111 0.94 -13.98 -19.39
CA ASN A 111 0.14 -12.79 -19.65
C ASN A 111 -0.89 -12.58 -18.54
N VAL A 112 -0.41 -12.21 -17.35
CA VAL A 112 -1.23 -11.93 -16.16
C VAL A 112 -1.82 -10.53 -16.28
N GLY A 113 -3.12 -10.40 -16.00
CA GLY A 113 -3.86 -9.14 -16.03
C GLY A 113 -3.81 -8.36 -14.71
N ILE A 114 -4.37 -7.14 -14.75
CA ILE A 114 -4.65 -6.30 -13.60
C ILE A 114 -6.15 -6.27 -13.30
N TYR A 115 -6.54 -6.11 -12.03
CA TYR A 115 -7.93 -5.99 -11.60
C TYR A 115 -8.06 -4.75 -10.70
N PRO A 116 -8.17 -3.55 -11.30
CA PRO A 116 -8.19 -2.31 -10.53
C PRO A 116 -9.56 -2.02 -9.91
N GLU A 117 -9.58 -1.68 -8.63
CA GLU A 117 -10.69 -1.12 -7.87
C GLU A 117 -10.44 0.37 -7.59
N ILE A 118 -11.39 1.23 -7.95
CA ILE A 118 -11.36 2.66 -7.61
C ILE A 118 -12.08 2.83 -6.27
N LYS A 119 -11.39 3.42 -5.29
CA LYS A 119 -11.96 3.73 -3.97
C LYS A 119 -12.64 5.10 -3.92
#